data_AF-A0A530LYV1-F1
#
_entry.id   AF-A0A530LYV1-F1
#
_cell.length_a   1.000
_cell.length_b   1.000
_cell.length_c   1.000
_cell.angle_alpha   90.00
_cell.angle_beta   90.00
_cell.angle_gamma   90.00
#
_symmetry.space_group_name_H-M   'P 1'
#
loop_
_entity.id
_entity.type
_entity.pdbx_description
1 polymer ?
#
loop_
_entity_poly.entity_id
_entity_poly.type
_entity_poly.pdbx_seq_one_letter_code
_entity_poly.pdbx_strand_id
1 'polypeptide(L)' 'SAFGWFAAEAAAARTVREHWRGTLALGRNETLAAAYWRRGAAGLMAG' A
#
# COMPACT_ATOMS: atom_id res chain seq x y z
N SER A 1 16.82 4.92 -11.38
CA SER A 1 15.82 5.19 -10.34
C SER A 1 14.51 4.56 -10.76
N ALA A 2 13.84 3.81 -9.89
CA ALA A 2 12.59 3.11 -10.19
C ALA A 2 11.54 3.47 -9.13
N PHE A 3 10.29 3.59 -9.55
CA PHE A 3 9.16 3.89 -8.67
C PHE A 3 8.48 2.59 -8.22
N GLY A 4 8.24 2.43 -6.91
CA GLY A 4 7.56 1.27 -6.37
C GLY A 4 6.03 1.45 -6.36
N TRP A 5 5.28 0.55 -6.99
CA TRP A 5 3.81 0.56 -6.96
C TRP A 5 3.25 -0.79 -6.51
N PHE A 6 2.32 -0.76 -5.55
CA PHE A 6 1.65 -1.93 -5.02
C PHE A 6 0.17 -1.63 -4.75
N ALA A 7 -0.74 -2.47 -5.26
CA ALA A 7 -2.17 -2.34 -5.02
C ALA A 7 -2.80 -3.71 -4.72
N ALA A 8 -3.43 -3.85 -3.55
CA ALA A 8 -3.97 -5.13 -3.09
C ALA A 8 -5.04 -4.94 -2.01
N GLU A 9 -5.31 -6.03 -1.27
CA GLU A 9 -6.10 -6.01 -0.04
C GLU A 9 -5.47 -5.08 1.01
N ALA A 10 -6.30 -4.42 1.82
CA ALA A 10 -5.89 -3.38 2.76
C ALA A 10 -4.75 -3.79 3.72
N ALA A 11 -4.77 -5.01 4.27
CA ALA A 11 -3.71 -5.49 5.16
C ALA A 11 -2.41 -5.72 4.40
N ALA A 12 -2.48 -6.31 3.20
CA ALA A 12 -1.30 -6.50 2.36
C ALA A 12 -0.68 -5.15 1.94
N ALA A 13 -1.50 -4.20 1.49
CA ALA A 13 -1.04 -2.87 1.10
C ALA A 13 -0.39 -2.11 2.28
N ARG A 14 -0.93 -2.29 3.48
CA ARG A 14 -0.35 -1.76 4.71
C ARG A 14 1.01 -2.36 5.00
N THR A 15 1.16 -3.69 4.95
CA THR A 15 2.44 -4.37 5.21
C THR A 15 3.54 -3.88 4.29
N VAL A 16 3.26 -3.77 2.98
CA VAL A 16 4.24 -3.28 2.01
C VAL A 16 4.62 -1.81 2.29
N ARG A 17 3.62 -0.97 2.60
CA ARG A 17 3.87 0.45 2.94
C ARG A 17 4.76 0.60 4.18
N GLU A 18 4.52 -0.19 5.21
CA GLU A 18 5.29 -0.18 6.46
C GLU A 18 6.73 -0.65 6.21
N HIS A 19 6.93 -1.71 5.42
CA HIS A 19 8.27 -2.16 5.06
C HIS A 19 9.05 -1.10 4.26
N TRP A 20 8.42 -0.50 3.25
CA TRP A 20 9.05 0.56 2.45
C TRP A 20 9.47 1.76 3.30
N ARG A 21 8.62 2.21 4.22
CA ARG A 21 8.91 3.37 5.07
C ARG A 21 9.87 3.07 6.21
N GLY A 22 9.69 1.93 6.88
CA GLY A 22 10.39 1.58 8.10
C GLY A 22 11.74 0.89 7.85
N THR A 23 11.81 0.00 6.86
CA THR A 23 13.02 -0.76 6.56
C THR A 23 13.85 -0.10 5.47
N LEU A 24 13.20 0.43 4.42
CA LEU A 24 13.92 0.96 3.25
C LEU A 24 14.00 2.50 3.23
N ALA A 25 13.37 3.18 4.19
CA ALA A 25 13.29 4.64 4.27
C ALA A 25 12.72 5.32 2.99
N LEU A 26 11.95 4.59 2.18
CA LEU A 26 11.37 5.11 0.95
C LEU A 26 10.14 5.98 1.26
N GLY A 27 10.14 7.18 0.67
CA GLY A 27 9.11 8.17 0.86
C GLY A 27 7.92 8.04 -0.10
N ARG A 28 6.98 8.98 0.04
CA ARG A 28 5.80 9.08 -0.82
C ARG A 28 6.15 9.39 -2.29
N ASN A 29 7.26 10.05 -2.54
CA ASN A 29 7.70 10.41 -3.89
C ASN A 29 8.38 9.24 -4.61
N GLU A 30 8.69 8.17 -3.89
CA GLU A 30 9.40 6.99 -4.42
C GLU A 30 8.48 5.76 -4.49
N THR A 31 7.42 5.74 -3.69
CA THR A 31 6.53 4.60 -3.56
C THR A 31 5.05 4.97 -3.41
N LEU A 32 4.18 4.12 -3.95
CA LEU A 32 2.72 4.16 -3.76
C LEU A 32 2.19 2.77 -3.41
N ALA A 33 1.59 2.64 -2.22
CA ALA A 33 0.86 1.46 -1.79
C ALA A 33 -0.63 1.81 -1.60
N ALA A 34 -1.51 1.16 -2.37
CA ALA A 34 -2.95 1.41 -2.38
C ALA A 34 -3.75 0.19 -1.94
N ALA A 35 -4.74 0.40 -1.07
CA ALA A 35 -5.73 -0.61 -0.70
C ALA A 35 -6.92 -0.51 -1.65
N TYR A 36 -7.12 -1.50 -2.50
CA TYR A 36 -8.23 -1.50 -3.47
C TYR A 36 -9.49 -2.15 -2.90
N TRP A 37 -9.33 -3.06 -1.96
CA TRP A 37 -10.42 -3.75 -1.30
C TRP A 37 -10.01 -4.19 0.11
N ARG A 38 -10.99 -4.52 0.94
CA ARG A 38 -10.78 -5.02 2.29
C ARG A 38 -11.69 -6.20 2.56
N ARG A 39 -11.14 -7.28 3.09
CA ARG A 39 -11.95 -8.47 3.45
C ARG A 39 -13.01 -8.08 4.48
N GLY A 40 -14.26 -8.51 4.25
CA GLY A 40 -15.39 -8.23 5.14
C GLY A 40 -16.00 -6.83 4.99
N ALA A 41 -15.60 -6.07 3.97
CA ALA A 41 -16.22 -4.79 3.63
C ALA A 41 -16.63 -4.77 2.15
N ALA A 42 -17.85 -4.31 1.87
CA ALA A 42 -18.34 -4.03 0.53
C ALA A 42 -18.83 -2.57 0.48
N GLY A 43 -18.46 -1.82 -0.56
CA GLY A 43 -18.81 -0.40 -0.72
C GLY A 43 -17.76 0.38 -1.53
N LEU A 44 -18.14 1.54 -2.04
CA LEU A 44 -17.23 2.46 -2.74
C LEU A 44 -16.13 2.91 -1.76
N MET A 45 -14.89 2.51 -2.05
CA MET A 45 -13.68 2.75 -1.24
C MET A 45 -13.60 1.89 0.04
N ALA A 46 -13.53 0.56 -0.11
CA ALA A 46 -13.05 -0.34 0.95
C ALA A 46 -11.50 -0.31 1.05
N GLY A 47 -10.90 0.88 1.13
CA GLY A 47 -9.45 1.10 1.20
C GLY A 47 -9.02 1.84 2.45
#